data_AF-A0A8H6Y9U4-F1
#
_entry.id   AF-A0A8H6Y9U4-F1
#
_cell.length_a   1.000
_cell.length_b   1.000
_cell.length_c   1.000
_cell.angle_alpha   90.00
_cell.angle_beta   90.00
_cell.angle_gamma   90.00
#
_symmetry.space_group_name_H-M   'P 1'
#
loop_
_entity.id
_entity.type
_entity.pdbx_description
1 polymer ?
#
loop_
_entity_poly.entity_id
_entity_poly.type
_entity_poly.pdbx_seq_one_letter_code
_entity_poly.pdbx_strand_id
1 'polypeptide(L)'
;MPALRRSSRAKASSVTISSARNAKSHTTTKAASGKKSSRKAAKPVQATATSDLPSTLSLLENSRQTTDEWLKSKRTKKGYGNYVKGGKKWLVEWTAEGRLDDEISEDAFDVMSEQTPLALRALTAYKCEHLARRFASAEGIRSAFKDYFERVCGCQGDFWKYNSHNQKWEGNPVFESGFKTYYESLKNRHNRTSTATQALPMLPADLKVIMEYLDSPEAIKYFTVTQRLYFKTFVTTAFTLWTRNDELINLQFKDIKLNLRSKTGIPYHEFSLIFRKTNKDPTKVQKYMVQIDPAHPEIDCYTHVEAWKAHMERLLGRRLAGTDYVFPALASTGQIKFGEPTSRSAFETLLDEVVDKSNVLQGRNGRFTTHCFRRGGAQYRFLWADRKWSLKAVKWWGGWSSNENVGTLMRYLLDELMAYEEGFSDIMMDDRVIDRHETFMGEDERVPVSKADLLKFEDSILTKIRGMIAGVPAPPIPASTSAANASVRPAGNGTPATRAETPVPPPASPTNDHITPSPYVPQPSRIPETKTLDDALTYWEHGAPQKGLDVPLKEWATLFKSSEYTSEAVKLGNIRFVCEEFRIHCNGDFAVFEEKFPGMRRKFTMLMKSVRAERKLRGEAKSRNSRK
;
A
#
# COMPACT_ATOMS: atom_id res chain seq x y z
N MET A 1 27.40 -69.79 13.50
CA MET A 1 28.83 -69.98 13.18
C MET A 1 29.32 -68.76 12.41
N PRO A 2 30.25 -67.96 12.95
CA PRO A 2 30.40 -67.48 14.32
C PRO A 2 30.26 -65.93 14.37
N ALA A 3 30.39 -65.18 15.47
CA ALA A 3 30.11 -65.30 16.89
C ALA A 3 30.77 -64.05 17.55
N LEU A 4 30.25 -63.62 18.71
CA LEU A 4 31.00 -62.94 19.81
C LEU A 4 31.43 -61.47 19.54
N ARG A 5 31.50 -60.52 20.48
CA ARG A 5 31.61 -60.49 21.96
C ARG A 5 31.34 -59.03 22.39
N ARG A 6 30.41 -58.74 23.32
CA ARG A 6 30.66 -58.45 24.76
C ARG A 6 31.95 -57.70 25.12
N SER A 7 31.80 -56.57 25.81
CA SER A 7 32.39 -56.24 27.15
C SER A 7 32.63 -54.72 27.23
N SER A 8 31.92 -53.90 28.02
CA SER A 8 31.90 -53.76 29.49
C SER A 8 33.27 -53.54 30.16
N ARG A 9 33.52 -52.33 30.67
CA ARG A 9 34.20 -51.98 31.95
C ARG A 9 34.20 -50.45 32.08
N ALA A 10 33.46 -49.80 32.98
CA ALA A 10 33.42 -49.84 34.44
C ALA A 10 34.62 -49.21 35.16
N LYS A 11 34.30 -48.11 35.89
CA LYS A 11 34.80 -47.69 37.22
C LYS A 11 36.19 -47.04 37.25
N ALA A 12 36.51 -46.09 38.11
CA ALA A 12 35.97 -45.68 39.41
C ALA A 12 36.35 -44.18 39.65
N SER A 13 35.55 -43.38 40.37
CA SER A 13 35.76 -43.01 41.79
C SER A 13 37.01 -42.12 42.00
N SER A 14 36.99 -40.96 42.64
CA SER A 14 36.37 -40.64 43.92
C SER A 14 36.78 -39.22 44.37
N VAL A 15 35.94 -38.63 45.23
CA VAL A 15 36.31 -37.84 46.43
C VAL A 15 36.85 -36.40 46.19
N THR A 16 36.50 -35.32 46.88
CA THR A 16 35.57 -35.02 48.00
C THR A 16 35.69 -33.52 48.33
N ILE A 17 34.54 -32.86 48.52
CA ILE A 17 34.16 -31.85 49.55
C ILE A 17 35.11 -30.70 49.93
N SER A 18 34.62 -29.45 49.75
CA SER A 18 34.28 -28.47 50.82
C SER A 18 33.91 -27.13 50.15
N SER A 19 32.69 -26.58 50.16
CA SER A 19 31.80 -26.13 51.25
C SER A 19 32.28 -24.89 52.03
N ALA A 20 31.69 -23.73 51.70
CA ALA A 20 31.26 -22.65 52.60
C ALA A 20 30.24 -21.79 51.82
N ARG A 21 28.92 -21.77 52.09
CA ARG A 21 28.16 -21.13 53.20
C ARG A 21 28.56 -19.65 53.40
N ASN A 22 27.69 -18.64 53.40
CA ASN A 22 26.31 -18.43 53.91
C ASN A 22 25.60 -17.39 53.01
N ALA A 23 24.29 -17.39 52.72
CA ALA A 23 23.07 -17.57 53.51
C ALA A 23 22.64 -16.36 54.37
N LYS A 24 21.35 -16.04 54.20
CA LYS A 24 20.41 -15.23 55.00
C LYS A 24 20.28 -13.74 54.65
N SER A 25 19.11 -13.12 54.78
CA SER A 25 17.70 -13.51 54.74
C SER A 25 16.91 -12.20 54.90
N HIS A 26 15.68 -12.19 54.40
CA HIS A 26 14.67 -11.14 54.55
C HIS A 26 14.55 -10.53 55.95
N THR A 27 14.15 -9.25 56.04
CA THR A 27 12.81 -8.85 56.55
C THR A 27 12.44 -7.43 56.05
N THR A 28 11.17 -7.30 55.70
CA THR A 28 10.36 -6.15 55.27
C THR A 28 10.31 -4.95 56.21
N THR A 29 10.25 -3.74 55.64
CA THR A 29 9.34 -2.66 56.08
C THR A 29 9.02 -1.70 54.93
N LYS A 30 7.72 -1.47 54.69
CA LYS A 30 7.15 -0.40 53.87
C LYS A 30 7.50 0.97 54.47
N ALA A 31 7.96 1.90 53.65
CA ALA A 31 7.69 3.32 53.84
C ALA A 31 7.69 4.03 52.49
N ALA A 32 6.60 4.74 52.24
CA ALA A 32 6.41 5.60 51.08
C ALA A 32 7.37 6.80 51.16
N SER A 33 8.11 7.06 50.08
CA SER A 33 8.70 8.38 49.84
C SER A 33 8.80 8.62 48.34
N GLY A 34 8.03 9.59 47.85
CA GLY A 34 7.98 9.97 46.44
C GLY A 34 9.35 10.39 45.91
N LYS A 35 9.80 9.76 44.83
CA LYS A 35 10.92 10.25 44.04
C LYS A 35 10.45 11.39 43.14
N LYS A 36 10.67 12.62 43.63
CA LYS A 36 10.67 13.84 42.82
C LYS A 36 11.61 13.64 41.62
N SER A 37 11.03 13.70 40.43
CA SER A 37 11.74 13.93 39.18
C SER A 37 12.54 15.23 39.30
N SER A 38 13.87 15.13 39.41
CA SER A 38 14.74 16.30 39.24
C SER A 38 14.74 16.64 37.74
N ARG A 39 13.83 17.53 37.34
CA ARG A 39 13.94 18.27 36.07
C ARG A 39 15.33 18.90 36.03
N LYS A 40 16.19 18.41 35.13
CA LYS A 40 17.33 19.20 34.64
C LYS A 40 16.70 20.43 33.97
N ALA A 41 16.77 21.57 34.64
CA ALA A 41 16.39 22.85 34.07
C ALA A 41 17.22 23.07 32.81
N ALA A 42 16.56 23.09 31.65
CA ALA A 42 17.16 23.60 30.44
C ALA A 42 17.49 25.07 30.69
N LYS A 43 18.78 25.43 30.65
CA LYS A 43 19.19 26.83 30.65
C LYS A 43 18.46 27.54 29.49
N PRO A 44 17.85 28.70 29.73
CA PRO A 44 17.30 29.50 28.65
C PRO A 44 18.46 29.94 27.78
N VAL A 45 18.36 29.68 26.47
CA VAL A 45 19.23 30.33 25.50
C VAL A 45 18.83 31.81 25.53
N GLN A 46 19.62 32.62 26.25
CA GLN A 46 19.56 34.06 26.12
C GLN A 46 19.84 34.39 24.65
N ALA A 47 18.81 34.89 23.96
CA ALA A 47 19.00 35.61 22.73
C ALA A 47 19.72 36.91 23.10
N THR A 48 21.05 36.91 22.99
CA THR A 48 21.80 38.15 22.89
C THR A 48 21.41 38.77 21.55
N ALA A 49 20.66 39.86 21.63
CA ALA A 49 20.46 40.79 20.54
C ALA A 49 21.82 41.41 20.19
N THR A 50 22.47 40.84 19.19
CA THR A 50 23.45 41.54 18.35
C THR A 50 23.04 41.29 16.90
N SER A 51 22.87 42.41 16.20
CA SER A 51 22.34 42.58 14.85
C SER A 51 23.34 42.15 13.78
N ASP A 52 23.83 40.92 13.83
CA ASP A 52 24.62 40.37 12.74
C ASP A 52 23.78 39.34 11.98
N LEU A 53 23.46 39.66 10.73
CA LEU A 53 22.92 38.70 9.78
C LEU A 53 23.82 37.46 9.80
N PRO A 54 23.25 36.25 9.95
CA PRO A 54 24.06 35.04 10.01
C PRO A 54 24.91 34.93 8.76
N SER A 55 26.22 34.74 8.94
CA SER A 55 27.15 34.63 7.83
C SER A 55 26.75 33.45 6.91
N THR A 56 27.09 33.56 5.63
CA THR A 56 26.87 32.49 4.64
C THR A 56 27.45 31.16 5.14
N LEU A 57 28.60 31.18 5.81
CA LEU A 57 29.20 29.98 6.41
C LEU A 57 28.33 29.37 7.51
N SER A 58 27.74 30.19 8.39
CA SER A 58 26.82 29.72 9.43
C SER A 58 25.54 29.13 8.84
N LEU A 59 24.98 29.76 7.79
CA LEU A 59 23.81 29.25 7.09
C LEU A 59 24.09 27.94 6.33
N LEU A 60 25.25 27.83 5.67
CA LEU A 60 25.68 26.62 4.98
C LEU A 60 25.97 25.47 5.96
N GLU A 61 26.55 25.77 7.12
CA GLU A 61 26.78 24.77 8.16
C GLU A 61 25.45 24.27 8.77
N ASN A 62 24.50 25.16 9.03
CA ASN A 62 23.15 24.78 9.47
C ASN A 62 22.40 23.94 8.41
N SER A 63 22.58 24.28 7.13
CA SER A 63 22.06 23.50 6.00
C SER A 63 22.68 22.10 5.94
N ARG A 64 24.01 22.00 6.14
CA ARG A 64 24.75 20.73 6.21
C ARG A 64 24.27 19.87 7.37
N GLN A 65 24.12 20.45 8.57
CA GLN A 65 23.62 19.75 9.75
C GLN A 65 22.19 19.25 9.55
N THR A 66 21.32 20.06 8.96
CA THR A 66 19.94 19.66 8.62
C THR A 66 19.95 18.51 7.60
N THR A 67 20.76 18.63 6.55
CA THR A 67 20.91 17.57 5.55
C THR A 67 21.41 16.29 6.20
N ASP A 68 22.37 16.37 7.10
CA ASP A 68 22.87 15.22 7.83
C ASP A 68 21.80 14.60 8.72
N GLU A 69 21.10 15.38 9.54
CA GLU A 69 20.07 14.85 10.43
C GLU A 69 18.91 14.18 9.70
N TRP A 70 18.52 14.71 8.52
CA TRP A 70 17.24 14.37 7.91
C TRP A 70 17.34 13.60 6.58
N LEU A 71 18.47 13.61 5.87
CA LEU A 71 18.60 12.93 4.57
C LEU A 71 18.67 11.40 4.70
N LYS A 72 19.33 10.88 5.75
CA LYS A 72 19.54 9.43 5.93
C LYS A 72 19.23 8.99 7.35
N SER A 73 18.54 7.85 7.48
CA SER A 73 18.23 7.27 8.79
C SER A 73 19.51 6.93 9.57
N LYS A 74 19.46 7.01 10.91
CA LYS A 74 20.58 6.64 11.79
C LYS A 74 21.09 5.21 11.51
N ARG A 75 20.18 4.28 11.18
CA ARG A 75 20.52 2.90 10.82
C ARG A 75 21.30 2.82 9.51
N THR A 76 20.88 3.58 8.49
CA THR A 76 21.55 3.63 7.18
C THR A 76 22.97 4.18 7.31
N LYS A 77 23.15 5.28 8.05
CA LYS A 77 24.48 5.86 8.31
C LYS A 77 25.43 4.87 8.98
N LYS A 78 24.95 4.19 10.03
CA LYS A 78 25.73 3.14 10.72
C LYS A 78 26.07 1.99 9.76
N GLY A 79 25.12 1.59 8.92
CA GLY A 79 25.34 0.57 7.89
C GLY A 79 26.43 0.97 6.90
N TYR A 80 26.38 2.19 6.37
CA TYR A 80 27.38 2.68 5.41
C TYR A 80 28.76 2.78 6.05
N GLY A 81 28.86 3.31 7.26
CA GLY A 81 30.12 3.35 8.01
C GLY A 81 30.73 1.96 8.22
N ASN A 82 29.91 0.94 8.47
CA ASN A 82 30.39 -0.44 8.59
C ASN A 82 30.93 -0.99 7.25
N TYR A 83 30.28 -0.69 6.13
CA TYR A 83 30.77 -1.11 4.80
C TYR A 83 32.12 -0.47 4.47
N VAL A 84 32.25 0.85 4.68
CA VAL A 84 33.51 1.57 4.43
C VAL A 84 34.61 1.06 5.34
N LYS A 85 34.34 0.94 6.66
CA LYS A 85 35.31 0.41 7.62
C LYS A 85 35.77 -1.00 7.25
N GLY A 86 34.83 -1.87 6.86
CA GLY A 86 35.15 -3.22 6.42
C GLY A 86 35.95 -3.26 5.11
N GLY A 87 35.67 -2.36 4.17
CA GLY A 87 36.39 -2.25 2.90
C GLY A 87 37.82 -1.73 3.09
N LYS A 88 38.02 -0.70 3.91
CA LYS A 88 39.36 -0.19 4.24
C LYS A 88 40.21 -1.24 4.97
N LYS A 89 39.62 -1.93 5.95
CA LYS A 89 40.30 -3.01 6.66
C LYS A 89 40.75 -4.11 5.69
N TRP A 90 39.86 -4.51 4.77
CA TRP A 90 40.19 -5.48 3.73
C TRP A 90 41.35 -5.02 2.84
N LEU A 91 41.35 -3.74 2.44
CA LEU A 91 42.39 -3.17 1.57
C LEU A 91 43.77 -3.24 2.25
N VAL A 92 43.87 -2.77 3.50
CA VAL A 92 45.11 -2.83 4.28
C VAL A 92 45.62 -4.26 4.46
N GLU A 93 44.73 -5.19 4.84
CA GLU A 93 45.11 -6.61 5.00
C GLU A 93 45.62 -7.22 3.69
N TRP A 94 44.98 -6.91 2.56
CA TRP A 94 45.32 -7.50 1.27
C TRP A 94 46.55 -6.89 0.62
N THR A 95 46.80 -5.59 0.80
CA THR A 95 48.05 -4.95 0.40
C THR A 95 49.22 -5.49 1.22
N ALA A 96 49.06 -5.64 2.54
CA ALA A 96 50.10 -6.20 3.42
C ALA A 96 50.45 -7.66 3.07
N GLU A 97 49.48 -8.43 2.59
CA GLU A 97 49.66 -9.82 2.13
C GLU A 97 50.17 -9.92 0.69
N GLY A 98 50.40 -8.81 -0.02
CA GLY A 98 50.86 -8.81 -1.42
C GLY A 98 49.87 -9.45 -2.40
N ARG A 99 48.57 -9.37 -2.10
CA ARG A 99 47.49 -10.00 -2.92
C ARG A 99 46.87 -9.06 -3.93
N LEU A 100 47.17 -7.77 -3.83
CA LEU A 100 46.73 -6.75 -4.77
C LEU A 100 47.90 -6.40 -5.68
N ASP A 101 47.58 -5.85 -6.84
CA ASP A 101 48.58 -5.30 -7.75
C ASP A 101 49.44 -4.28 -7.00
N ASP A 102 50.76 -4.24 -7.27
CA ASP A 102 51.73 -3.39 -6.57
C ASP A 102 51.38 -1.89 -6.69
N GLU A 103 50.55 -1.55 -7.68
CA GLU A 103 50.02 -0.19 -7.89
C GLU A 103 48.86 0.20 -6.95
N ILE A 104 48.18 -0.76 -6.31
CA ILE A 104 47.05 -0.49 -5.40
C ILE A 104 47.57 -0.28 -3.96
N SER A 105 47.69 0.98 -3.57
CA SER A 105 48.06 1.38 -2.21
C SER A 105 47.00 1.02 -1.15
N GLU A 106 47.45 0.82 0.10
CA GLU A 106 46.60 0.53 1.26
C GLU A 106 45.62 1.67 1.61
N ASP A 107 45.94 2.88 1.17
CA ASP A 107 45.15 4.10 1.35
C ASP A 107 44.35 4.51 0.10
N ALA A 108 44.22 3.63 -0.90
CA ALA A 108 43.58 3.95 -2.19
C ALA A 108 42.12 4.41 -2.08
N PHE A 109 41.43 4.16 -0.94
CA PHE A 109 40.09 4.72 -0.68
C PHE A 109 40.10 6.09 -0.03
N ASP A 110 41.22 6.54 0.52
CA ASP A 110 41.39 7.82 1.20
C ASP A 110 42.13 8.84 0.34
N VAL A 111 43.10 8.38 -0.45
CA VAL A 111 43.84 9.17 -1.42
C VAL A 111 43.35 8.82 -2.82
N MET A 112 42.65 9.77 -3.45
CA MET A 112 42.05 9.59 -4.77
C MET A 112 43.12 9.46 -5.85
N SER A 113 43.16 8.31 -6.50
CA SER A 113 44.10 7.99 -7.57
C SER A 113 43.40 7.21 -8.68
N GLU A 114 44.13 6.94 -9.77
CA GLU A 114 43.66 6.08 -10.86
C GLU A 114 43.24 4.69 -10.37
N GLN A 115 43.83 4.23 -9.27
CA GLN A 115 43.66 2.90 -8.71
C GLN A 115 42.48 2.79 -7.75
N THR A 116 41.89 3.92 -7.31
CA THR A 116 40.73 3.91 -6.40
C THR A 116 39.53 3.12 -6.96
N PRO A 117 39.11 3.29 -8.23
CA PRO A 117 38.04 2.46 -8.81
C PRO A 117 38.43 0.99 -8.95
N LEU A 118 39.70 0.69 -9.24
CA LEU A 118 40.20 -0.68 -9.36
C LEU A 118 40.15 -1.40 -8.00
N ALA A 119 40.61 -0.75 -6.92
CA ALA A 119 40.48 -1.25 -5.55
C ALA A 119 39.02 -1.50 -5.16
N LEU A 120 38.10 -0.61 -5.56
CA LEU A 120 36.67 -0.76 -5.28
C LEU A 120 36.05 -1.94 -6.04
N ARG A 121 36.46 -2.11 -7.30
CA ARG A 121 36.06 -3.25 -8.14
C ARG A 121 36.58 -4.56 -7.54
N ALA A 122 37.84 -4.62 -7.15
CA ALA A 122 38.46 -5.78 -6.51
C ALA A 122 37.76 -6.16 -5.20
N LEU A 123 37.46 -5.18 -4.34
CA LEU A 123 36.67 -5.39 -3.12
C LEU A 123 35.30 -5.99 -3.44
N THR A 124 34.61 -5.44 -4.44
CA THR A 124 33.27 -5.88 -4.82
C THR A 124 33.30 -7.29 -5.38
N ALA A 125 34.28 -7.61 -6.23
CA ALA A 125 34.49 -8.94 -6.78
C ALA A 125 34.81 -9.96 -5.68
N TYR A 126 35.72 -9.63 -4.77
CA TYR A 126 36.04 -10.49 -3.62
C TYR A 126 34.78 -10.80 -2.78
N LYS A 127 33.97 -9.79 -2.47
CA LYS A 127 32.74 -10.01 -1.68
C LYS A 127 31.71 -10.83 -2.45
N CYS A 128 31.47 -10.54 -3.73
CA CYS A 128 30.36 -11.12 -4.48
C CYS A 128 30.69 -12.45 -5.19
N GLU A 129 31.94 -12.67 -5.57
CA GLU A 129 32.37 -13.87 -6.29
C GLU A 129 33.08 -14.85 -5.35
N HIS A 130 34.10 -14.40 -4.63
CA HIS A 130 34.87 -15.29 -3.75
C HIS A 130 34.10 -15.67 -2.47
N LEU A 131 33.48 -14.69 -1.79
CA LEU A 131 32.65 -14.98 -0.61
C LEU A 131 31.19 -15.33 -0.95
N ALA A 132 30.86 -15.48 -2.24
CA ALA A 132 29.53 -15.79 -2.76
C ALA A 132 28.40 -14.93 -2.16
N ARG A 133 28.65 -13.65 -1.87
CA ARG A 133 27.64 -12.75 -1.30
C ARG A 133 26.66 -12.28 -2.37
N ARG A 134 25.39 -12.12 -1.97
CA ARG A 134 24.30 -11.65 -2.84
C ARG A 134 24.53 -10.24 -3.36
N PHE A 135 23.88 -9.89 -4.47
CA PHE A 135 23.93 -8.56 -5.11
C PHE A 135 23.65 -7.39 -4.16
N ALA A 136 22.79 -7.58 -3.16
CA ALA A 136 22.55 -6.59 -2.10
C ALA A 136 23.85 -6.11 -1.40
N SER A 137 24.89 -6.96 -1.36
CA SER A 137 26.20 -6.58 -0.81
C SER A 137 26.94 -5.62 -1.73
N ALA A 138 26.92 -5.85 -3.05
CA ALA A 138 27.48 -4.93 -4.03
C ALA A 138 26.74 -3.58 -4.02
N GLU A 139 25.41 -3.60 -3.92
CA GLU A 139 24.60 -2.39 -3.78
C GLU A 139 24.93 -1.61 -2.50
N GLY A 140 25.10 -2.32 -1.38
CA GLY A 140 25.54 -1.75 -0.11
C GLY A 140 26.93 -1.12 -0.21
N ILE A 141 27.90 -1.81 -0.81
CA ILE A 141 29.27 -1.31 -1.03
C ILE A 141 29.23 -0.06 -1.90
N ARG A 142 28.63 -0.14 -3.10
CA ARG A 142 28.52 0.99 -4.03
C ARG A 142 27.89 2.21 -3.35
N SER A 143 26.78 2.02 -2.63
CA SER A 143 26.06 3.13 -2.00
C SER A 143 26.81 3.75 -0.82
N ALA A 144 27.50 2.91 -0.04
CA ALA A 144 28.31 3.36 1.08
C ALA A 144 29.57 4.11 0.62
N PHE A 145 30.27 3.58 -0.38
CA PHE A 145 31.46 4.24 -0.94
C PHE A 145 31.11 5.48 -1.76
N LYS A 146 29.98 5.49 -2.48
CA LYS A 146 29.48 6.71 -3.14
C LYS A 146 29.34 7.85 -2.13
N ASP A 147 28.64 7.59 -1.01
CA ASP A 147 28.43 8.57 0.06
C ASP A 147 29.73 8.96 0.77
N TYR A 148 30.63 7.99 0.95
CA TYR A 148 31.94 8.22 1.55
C TYR A 148 32.78 9.18 0.71
N PHE A 149 32.93 8.90 -0.58
CA PHE A 149 33.70 9.74 -1.48
C PHE A 149 33.09 11.14 -1.60
N GLU A 150 31.77 11.26 -1.68
CA GLU A 150 31.08 12.57 -1.73
C GLU A 150 31.33 13.42 -0.49
N ARG A 151 31.23 12.83 0.71
CA ARG A 151 31.19 13.58 1.96
C ARG A 151 32.55 13.74 2.62
N VAL A 152 33.42 12.74 2.48
CA VAL A 152 34.72 12.69 3.18
C VAL A 152 35.83 13.11 2.23
N CYS A 153 35.83 12.60 0.99
CA CYS A 153 36.87 12.90 0.00
C CYS A 153 36.51 14.12 -0.88
N GLY A 154 35.29 14.66 -0.78
CA GLY A 154 34.84 15.80 -1.58
C GLY A 154 34.58 15.47 -3.06
N CYS A 155 34.49 14.19 -3.40
CA CYS A 155 34.30 13.68 -4.77
C CYS A 155 32.83 13.84 -5.21
N GLN A 156 32.53 14.92 -5.92
CA GLN A 156 31.18 15.24 -6.39
C GLN A 156 30.99 14.91 -7.88
N GLY A 157 29.76 14.59 -8.27
CA GLY A 157 29.36 14.38 -9.66
C GLY A 157 29.23 12.92 -10.07
N ASP A 158 28.47 12.70 -11.15
CA ASP A 158 28.15 11.37 -11.69
C ASP A 158 29.12 10.95 -12.82
N PHE A 159 30.43 11.22 -12.64
CA PHE A 159 31.50 10.86 -13.58
C PHE A 159 32.79 10.51 -12.83
N TRP A 160 33.80 10.00 -13.52
CA TRP A 160 35.17 9.83 -13.02
C TRP A 160 36.14 10.10 -14.16
N LYS A 161 37.02 11.10 -14.02
CA LYS A 161 37.98 11.47 -15.07
C LYS A 161 39.23 12.14 -14.51
N TYR A 162 40.34 11.99 -15.21
CA TYR A 162 41.54 12.77 -14.93
C TYR A 162 41.40 14.16 -15.54
N ASN A 163 41.58 15.21 -14.74
CA ASN A 163 41.63 16.58 -15.23
C ASN A 163 43.09 17.00 -15.41
N SER A 164 43.50 17.16 -16.67
CA SER A 164 44.86 17.52 -17.07
C SER A 164 45.27 18.94 -16.64
N HIS A 165 44.33 19.84 -16.37
CA HIS A 165 44.65 21.22 -15.99
C HIS A 165 45.04 21.35 -14.52
N ASN A 166 44.40 20.60 -13.63
CA ASN A 166 44.70 20.61 -12.20
C ASN A 166 45.49 19.39 -11.73
N GLN A 167 45.84 18.48 -12.66
CA GLN A 167 46.56 17.24 -12.43
C GLN A 167 45.92 16.39 -11.32
N LYS A 168 44.58 16.36 -11.28
CA LYS A 168 43.80 15.67 -10.25
C LYS A 168 42.68 14.87 -10.88
N TRP A 169 42.33 13.78 -10.20
CA TRP A 169 41.13 13.02 -10.50
C TRP A 169 39.89 13.75 -9.98
N GLU A 170 38.89 13.89 -10.85
CA GLU A 170 37.62 14.54 -10.57
C GLU A 170 36.46 13.58 -10.76
N GLY A 171 35.38 13.82 -10.01
CA GLY A 171 34.21 12.96 -10.01
C GLY A 171 34.24 11.94 -8.89
N ASN A 172 33.31 10.98 -8.91
CA ASN A 172 33.20 9.94 -7.90
C ASN A 172 33.61 8.57 -8.50
N PRO A 173 34.56 7.84 -7.87
CA PRO A 173 35.10 6.57 -8.38
C PRO A 173 34.05 5.51 -8.73
N VAL A 174 32.86 5.55 -8.10
CA VAL A 174 31.77 4.59 -8.39
C VAL A 174 31.18 4.73 -9.80
N PHE A 175 31.53 5.79 -10.53
CA PHE A 175 31.09 6.06 -11.90
C PHE A 175 32.16 5.79 -12.96
N GLU A 176 33.32 5.27 -12.57
CA GLU A 176 34.30 4.73 -13.52
C GLU A 176 33.66 3.61 -14.36
N SER A 177 34.02 3.54 -15.64
CA SER A 177 33.34 2.69 -16.62
C SER A 177 33.49 1.20 -16.30
N GLY A 178 34.69 0.74 -15.95
CA GLY A 178 34.96 -0.64 -15.56
C GLY A 178 34.18 -1.10 -14.33
N PHE A 179 34.13 -0.29 -13.27
CA PHE A 179 33.33 -0.56 -12.09
C PHE A 179 31.84 -0.55 -12.41
N LYS A 180 31.36 0.42 -13.20
CA LYS A 180 29.95 0.52 -13.59
C LYS A 180 29.51 -0.70 -14.40
N THR A 181 30.26 -1.09 -15.43
CA THR A 181 29.98 -2.26 -16.25
C THR A 181 29.97 -3.54 -15.41
N TYR A 182 30.91 -3.68 -14.48
CA TYR A 182 30.93 -4.83 -13.56
C TYR A 182 29.74 -4.83 -12.60
N TYR A 183 29.38 -3.69 -12.03
CA TYR A 183 28.21 -3.56 -11.18
C TYR A 183 26.91 -3.90 -11.92
N GLU A 184 26.77 -3.44 -13.17
CA GLU A 184 25.64 -3.75 -14.03
C GLU A 184 25.60 -5.24 -14.40
N SER A 185 26.75 -5.88 -14.64
CA SER A 185 26.80 -7.32 -14.88
C SER A 185 26.36 -8.13 -13.66
N LEU A 186 26.75 -7.72 -12.44
CA LEU A 186 26.27 -8.32 -11.19
C LEU A 186 24.76 -8.15 -11.01
N LYS A 187 24.22 -6.99 -11.38
CA LYS A 187 22.77 -6.71 -11.37
C LYS A 187 22.03 -7.62 -12.34
N ASN A 188 22.54 -7.74 -13.58
CA ASN A 188 21.94 -8.58 -14.61
C ASN A 188 22.02 -10.07 -14.25
N ARG A 189 23.16 -10.53 -13.71
CA ARG A 189 23.32 -11.88 -13.18
C ARG A 189 22.30 -12.15 -12.07
N HIS A 190 22.17 -11.22 -11.12
CA HIS A 190 21.17 -11.34 -10.06
C HIS A 190 19.77 -11.47 -10.64
N ASN A 191 19.35 -10.59 -11.55
CA ASN A 191 18.03 -10.63 -12.17
C ASN A 191 17.76 -11.95 -12.93
N ARG A 192 18.80 -12.54 -13.56
CA ARG A 192 18.66 -13.80 -14.34
C ARG A 192 18.72 -15.06 -13.48
N THR A 193 19.46 -15.03 -12.37
CA THR A 193 19.72 -16.22 -11.52
C THR A 193 18.92 -16.23 -10.24
N SER A 194 18.36 -15.09 -9.82
CA SER A 194 17.43 -15.06 -8.70
C SER A 194 16.14 -15.76 -9.12
N THR A 195 15.79 -16.86 -8.44
CA THR A 195 14.40 -17.31 -8.36
C THR A 195 13.55 -16.09 -8.00
N ALA A 196 12.55 -15.77 -8.82
CA ALA A 196 11.78 -14.54 -8.73
C ALA A 196 11.45 -14.22 -7.26
N THR A 197 12.09 -13.19 -6.70
CA THR A 197 11.82 -12.67 -5.34
C THR A 197 10.49 -11.92 -5.27
N GLN A 198 9.69 -11.96 -6.34
CA GLN A 198 8.34 -11.45 -6.39
C GLN A 198 7.51 -12.28 -5.40
N ALA A 199 7.18 -11.66 -4.26
CA ALA A 199 6.22 -12.23 -3.34
C ALA A 199 4.88 -12.39 -4.06
N LEU A 200 4.53 -13.63 -4.37
CA LEU A 200 3.26 -13.94 -5.03
C LEU A 200 2.10 -13.59 -4.08
N PRO A 201 1.03 -12.98 -4.58
CA PRO A 201 -0.24 -12.96 -3.88
C PRO A 201 -0.83 -14.35 -3.83
N MET A 202 -1.42 -14.68 -2.69
CA MET A 202 -2.15 -15.92 -2.53
C MET A 202 -3.64 -15.64 -2.78
N LEU A 203 -4.18 -16.19 -3.86
CA LEU A 203 -5.57 -15.99 -4.28
C LEU A 203 -6.50 -17.04 -3.65
N PRO A 204 -7.84 -16.87 -3.71
CA PRO A 204 -8.77 -17.89 -3.22
C PRO A 204 -8.54 -19.26 -3.87
N ALA A 205 -8.22 -19.32 -5.16
CA ALA A 205 -7.88 -20.58 -5.83
C ALA A 205 -6.67 -21.30 -5.19
N ASP A 206 -5.62 -20.55 -4.82
CA ASP A 206 -4.46 -21.10 -4.12
C ASP A 206 -4.84 -21.60 -2.72
N LEU A 207 -5.63 -20.80 -1.99
CA LEU A 207 -6.13 -21.16 -0.66
C LEU A 207 -7.01 -22.41 -0.73
N LYS A 208 -7.84 -22.56 -1.75
CA LYS A 208 -8.69 -23.74 -1.95
C LYS A 208 -7.85 -25.02 -2.05
N VAL A 209 -6.82 -25.02 -2.90
CA VAL A 209 -5.88 -26.16 -3.02
C VAL A 209 -5.23 -26.47 -1.68
N ILE A 210 -4.80 -25.44 -0.94
CA ILE A 210 -4.20 -25.62 0.38
C ILE A 210 -5.21 -26.17 1.40
N MET A 211 -6.45 -25.67 1.42
CA MET A 211 -7.49 -26.15 2.34
C MET A 211 -7.85 -27.60 2.08
N GLU A 212 -8.03 -27.98 0.81
CA GLU A 212 -8.31 -29.35 0.37
C GLU A 212 -7.16 -30.30 0.76
N TYR A 213 -5.91 -29.88 0.53
CA TYR A 213 -4.74 -30.62 0.99
C TYR A 213 -4.76 -30.79 2.51
N LEU A 214 -4.99 -29.72 3.29
CA LEU A 214 -5.01 -29.80 4.75
C LEU A 214 -6.10 -30.74 5.28
N ASP A 215 -7.20 -30.93 4.56
CA ASP A 215 -8.24 -31.90 4.93
C ASP A 215 -8.00 -33.31 4.40
N SER A 216 -6.98 -33.50 3.57
CA SER A 216 -6.67 -34.80 2.98
C SER A 216 -6.13 -35.80 4.01
N PRO A 217 -6.31 -37.12 3.77
CA PRO A 217 -5.73 -38.17 4.62
C PRO A 217 -4.20 -38.06 4.75
N GLU A 218 -3.53 -37.57 3.71
CA GLU A 218 -2.09 -37.34 3.70
C GLU A 218 -1.72 -36.25 4.70
N ALA A 219 -2.36 -35.07 4.64
CA ALA A 219 -2.06 -33.99 5.56
C ALA A 219 -2.41 -34.34 7.01
N ILE A 220 -3.46 -35.13 7.25
CA ILE A 220 -3.82 -35.60 8.60
C ILE A 220 -2.71 -36.43 9.24
N LYS A 221 -1.91 -37.17 8.43
CA LYS A 221 -0.76 -37.94 8.92
C LYS A 221 0.44 -37.07 9.26
N TYR A 222 0.64 -35.97 8.54
CA TYR A 222 1.80 -35.09 8.70
C TYR A 222 1.56 -33.94 9.69
N PHE A 223 0.35 -33.40 9.74
CA PHE A 223 0.01 -32.24 10.55
C PHE A 223 -1.02 -32.59 11.61
N THR A 224 -0.73 -32.17 12.84
CA THR A 224 -1.68 -32.27 13.96
C THR A 224 -2.94 -31.44 13.67
N VAL A 225 -4.07 -31.83 14.27
CA VAL A 225 -5.32 -31.03 14.20
C VAL A 225 -5.07 -29.57 14.63
N THR A 226 -4.21 -29.36 15.63
CA THR A 226 -3.80 -28.03 16.07
C THR A 226 -3.11 -27.24 14.96
N GLN A 227 -2.09 -27.80 14.30
CA GLN A 227 -1.38 -27.12 13.21
C GLN A 227 -2.32 -26.77 12.05
N ARG A 228 -3.21 -27.70 11.69
CA ARG A 228 -4.16 -27.49 10.59
C ARG A 228 -5.15 -26.37 10.90
N LEU A 229 -5.84 -26.42 12.04
CA LEU A 229 -6.79 -25.37 12.45
C LEU A 229 -6.09 -24.01 12.64
N TYR A 230 -4.90 -24.02 13.24
CA TYR A 230 -4.08 -22.83 13.39
C TYR A 230 -3.78 -22.19 12.02
N PHE A 231 -3.30 -22.99 11.06
CA PHE A 231 -2.94 -22.51 9.73
C PHE A 231 -4.16 -21.94 9.00
N LYS A 232 -5.27 -22.70 8.93
CA LYS A 232 -6.52 -22.29 8.29
C LYS A 232 -7.03 -20.95 8.82
N THR A 233 -7.04 -20.81 10.14
CA THR A 233 -7.49 -19.58 10.81
C THR A 233 -6.55 -18.42 10.54
N PHE A 234 -5.24 -18.66 10.54
CA PHE A 234 -4.25 -17.62 10.27
C PHE A 234 -4.39 -17.07 8.86
N VAL A 235 -4.42 -17.95 7.85
CA VAL A 235 -4.43 -17.52 6.45
C VAL A 235 -5.74 -16.84 6.06
N THR A 236 -6.89 -17.35 6.52
CA THR A 236 -8.19 -16.71 6.27
C THR A 236 -8.30 -15.37 6.99
N THR A 237 -7.87 -15.27 8.25
CA THR A 237 -7.85 -13.98 8.97
C THR A 237 -6.93 -12.97 8.28
N ALA A 238 -5.73 -13.40 7.86
CA ALA A 238 -4.78 -12.54 7.16
C ALA A 238 -5.32 -12.06 5.82
N PHE A 239 -5.95 -12.95 5.06
CA PHE A 239 -6.53 -12.69 3.75
C PHE A 239 -7.77 -11.81 3.84
N THR A 240 -8.64 -11.99 4.84
CA THR A 240 -9.83 -11.15 4.98
C THR A 240 -9.50 -9.76 5.49
N LEU A 241 -8.55 -9.63 6.44
CA LEU A 241 -8.20 -8.35 7.07
C LEU A 241 -7.08 -7.58 6.36
N TRP A 242 -6.46 -8.19 5.35
CA TRP A 242 -5.29 -7.65 4.61
C TRP A 242 -4.14 -7.26 5.54
N THR A 243 -3.88 -8.11 6.52
CA THR A 243 -2.77 -7.93 7.44
C THR A 243 -1.51 -8.54 6.87
N ARG A 244 -0.37 -7.97 7.23
CA ARG A 244 0.91 -8.68 7.08
C ARG A 244 1.02 -9.76 8.15
N ASN A 245 1.82 -10.79 7.91
CA ASN A 245 2.02 -11.85 8.90
C ASN A 245 2.51 -11.28 10.24
N ASP A 246 3.43 -10.30 10.23
CA ASP A 246 3.96 -9.67 11.45
C ASP A 246 2.98 -8.74 12.19
N GLU A 247 1.95 -8.26 11.50
CA GLU A 247 0.85 -7.56 12.14
C GLU A 247 -0.03 -8.59 12.87
N LEU A 248 -0.42 -9.67 12.17
CA LEU A 248 -1.42 -10.61 12.66
C LEU A 248 -1.00 -11.42 13.91
N ILE A 249 0.29 -11.77 14.02
CA ILE A 249 0.82 -12.52 15.18
C ILE A 249 0.55 -11.84 16.54
N ASN A 250 0.29 -10.52 16.55
CA ASN A 250 0.04 -9.74 17.76
C ASN A 250 -1.45 -9.63 18.13
N LEU A 251 -2.35 -10.23 17.34
CA LEU A 251 -3.80 -10.17 17.58
C LEU A 251 -4.18 -10.92 18.86
N GLN A 252 -4.93 -10.26 19.74
CA GLN A 252 -5.44 -10.84 20.99
C GLN A 252 -6.97 -10.92 20.98
N PHE A 253 -7.56 -11.78 21.82
CA PHE A 253 -9.02 -11.93 21.86
C PHE A 253 -9.76 -10.67 22.33
N LYS A 254 -9.12 -9.75 23.07
CA LYS A 254 -9.69 -8.43 23.40
C LYS A 254 -9.92 -7.56 22.15
N ASP A 255 -9.19 -7.83 21.08
CA ASP A 255 -9.25 -7.10 19.82
C ASP A 255 -10.35 -7.66 18.89
N ILE A 256 -11.03 -8.74 19.30
CA ILE A 256 -12.11 -9.38 18.56
C ILE A 256 -13.39 -9.38 19.39
N LYS A 257 -14.50 -8.93 18.81
CA LYS A 257 -15.84 -9.18 19.35
C LYS A 257 -16.53 -10.24 18.50
N LEU A 258 -16.77 -11.38 19.12
CA LEU A 258 -17.31 -12.57 18.47
C LEU A 258 -18.85 -12.57 18.51
N ASN A 259 -19.45 -13.32 17.58
CA ASN A 259 -20.88 -13.63 17.52
C ASN A 259 -21.82 -12.41 17.60
N LEU A 260 -21.44 -11.29 16.97
CA LEU A 260 -22.31 -10.12 16.86
C LEU A 260 -23.38 -10.32 15.79
N ARG A 261 -24.48 -9.56 15.88
CA ARG A 261 -25.54 -9.55 14.87
C ARG A 261 -25.76 -8.15 14.33
N SER A 262 -25.92 -8.05 13.00
CA SER A 262 -26.27 -6.78 12.35
C SER A 262 -27.71 -6.39 12.71
N LYS A 263 -28.13 -5.17 12.33
CA LYS A 263 -29.54 -4.76 12.43
C LYS A 263 -30.48 -5.66 11.64
N THR A 264 -29.96 -6.36 10.61
CA THR A 264 -30.68 -7.31 9.77
C THR A 264 -30.53 -8.76 10.25
N GLY A 265 -29.93 -9.00 11.42
CA GLY A 265 -29.78 -10.33 12.01
C GLY A 265 -28.57 -11.14 11.51
N ILE A 266 -27.78 -10.62 10.56
CA ILE A 266 -26.64 -11.31 9.96
C ILE A 266 -25.51 -11.46 10.99
N PRO A 267 -25.00 -12.68 11.24
CA PRO A 267 -23.89 -12.90 12.17
C PRO A 267 -22.57 -12.36 11.61
N TYR A 268 -21.77 -11.74 12.47
CA TYR A 268 -20.43 -11.26 12.13
C TYR A 268 -19.49 -11.23 13.34
N HIS A 269 -18.20 -11.11 13.06
CA HIS A 269 -17.16 -10.79 14.04
C HIS A 269 -16.62 -9.39 13.77
N GLU A 270 -16.42 -8.60 14.83
CA GLU A 270 -15.77 -7.29 14.74
C GLU A 270 -14.30 -7.42 15.14
N PHE A 271 -13.38 -7.12 14.22
CA PHE A 271 -11.93 -7.10 14.47
C PHE A 271 -11.44 -5.66 14.61
N SER A 272 -10.56 -5.41 15.59
CA SER A 272 -9.93 -4.10 15.83
C SER A 272 -8.42 -4.21 15.66
N LEU A 273 -7.87 -3.67 14.58
CA LEU A 273 -6.42 -3.76 14.30
C LEU A 273 -5.65 -2.60 14.93
N ILE A 274 -5.45 -2.65 16.25
CA ILE A 274 -4.76 -1.59 17.03
C ILE A 274 -3.29 -1.46 16.63
N PHE A 275 -2.65 -2.58 16.26
CA PHE A 275 -1.22 -2.70 15.96
C PHE A 275 -0.84 -2.33 14.51
N ARG A 276 -1.78 -1.82 13.70
CA ARG A 276 -1.49 -1.52 12.29
C ARG A 276 -0.54 -0.33 12.17
N LYS A 277 0.55 -0.48 11.40
CA LYS A 277 1.58 0.57 11.22
C LYS A 277 1.04 1.92 10.74
N THR A 278 -0.07 1.92 10.00
CA THR A 278 -0.70 3.13 9.47
C THR A 278 -1.67 3.78 10.44
N ASN A 279 -2.03 3.08 11.52
CA ASN A 279 -2.84 3.64 12.59
C ASN A 279 -1.95 4.44 13.55
N LYS A 280 -1.94 5.77 13.38
CA LYS A 280 -1.14 6.69 14.21
C LYS A 280 -1.80 7.04 15.53
N ASP A 281 -3.08 6.71 15.70
CA ASP A 281 -3.90 7.08 16.85
C ASP A 281 -4.59 5.83 17.45
N PRO A 282 -4.17 5.37 18.64
CA PRO A 282 -4.79 4.23 19.31
C PRO A 282 -6.28 4.42 19.63
N THR A 283 -6.80 5.64 19.57
CA THR A 283 -8.23 5.94 19.82
C THR A 283 -9.09 5.84 18.56
N LYS A 284 -8.49 5.84 17.37
CA LYS A 284 -9.18 5.77 16.07
C LYS A 284 -8.86 4.48 15.34
N VAL A 285 -9.05 3.36 16.03
CA VAL A 285 -8.83 2.02 15.47
C VAL A 285 -9.91 1.69 14.45
N GLN A 286 -9.48 1.26 13.28
CA GLN A 286 -10.37 0.76 12.24
C GLN A 286 -10.96 -0.57 12.66
N LYS A 287 -12.28 -0.69 12.50
CA LYS A 287 -13.07 -1.86 12.85
C LYS A 287 -13.52 -2.57 11.59
N TYR A 288 -13.34 -3.89 11.56
CA TYR A 288 -13.69 -4.73 10.42
C TYR A 288 -14.81 -5.66 10.83
N MET A 289 -15.94 -5.57 10.15
CA MET A 289 -17.08 -6.45 10.36
C MET A 289 -17.00 -7.57 9.34
N VAL A 290 -16.68 -8.78 9.79
CA VAL A 290 -16.49 -9.95 8.95
C VAL A 290 -17.67 -10.90 9.15
N GLN A 291 -18.43 -11.12 8.08
CA GLN A 291 -19.58 -12.02 8.06
C GLN A 291 -19.12 -13.44 7.72
N ILE A 292 -20.02 -14.40 7.93
CA ILE A 292 -19.86 -15.77 7.43
C ILE A 292 -19.91 -15.77 5.89
N ASP A 293 -19.03 -16.55 5.26
CA ASP A 293 -18.94 -16.70 3.81
C ASP A 293 -18.99 -18.19 3.41
N PRO A 294 -20.16 -18.83 3.48
CA PRO A 294 -20.28 -20.27 3.25
C PRO A 294 -20.04 -20.65 1.78
N ALA A 295 -20.11 -19.70 0.85
CA ALA A 295 -19.83 -19.93 -0.57
C ALA A 295 -18.32 -20.06 -0.85
N HIS A 296 -17.49 -19.45 0.00
CA HIS A 296 -16.03 -19.42 -0.15
C HIS A 296 -15.34 -19.89 1.15
N PRO A 297 -15.48 -21.18 1.53
CA PRO A 297 -14.93 -21.71 2.78
C PRO A 297 -13.41 -21.56 2.90
N GLU A 298 -12.70 -21.44 1.78
CA GLU A 298 -11.26 -21.21 1.71
C GLU A 298 -10.82 -19.82 2.18
N ILE A 299 -11.74 -18.85 2.22
CA ILE A 299 -11.51 -17.48 2.72
C ILE A 299 -12.48 -17.08 3.84
N ASP A 300 -13.28 -18.03 4.36
CA ASP A 300 -14.24 -17.80 5.44
C ASP A 300 -13.58 -17.68 6.81
N CYS A 301 -13.07 -16.47 7.10
CA CYS A 301 -12.46 -16.14 8.39
C CYS A 301 -13.39 -16.39 9.59
N TYR A 302 -14.71 -16.19 9.44
CA TYR A 302 -15.65 -16.36 10.55
C TYR A 302 -15.64 -17.80 11.07
N THR A 303 -15.85 -18.76 10.17
CA THR A 303 -15.97 -20.18 10.52
C THR A 303 -14.66 -20.73 11.08
N HIS A 304 -13.52 -20.38 10.48
CA HIS A 304 -12.21 -20.85 10.96
C HIS A 304 -11.85 -20.26 12.34
N VAL A 305 -12.17 -19.00 12.61
CA VAL A 305 -11.95 -18.38 13.93
C VAL A 305 -12.79 -19.06 15.02
N GLU A 306 -14.06 -19.39 14.76
CA GLU A 306 -14.89 -20.12 15.71
C GLU A 306 -14.38 -21.54 15.96
N ALA A 307 -14.00 -22.27 14.90
CA ALA A 307 -13.42 -23.62 15.03
C ALA A 307 -12.11 -23.62 15.82
N TRP A 308 -11.25 -22.63 15.58
CA TRP A 308 -9.99 -22.47 16.30
C TRP A 308 -10.19 -22.09 17.75
N LYS A 309 -11.09 -21.15 18.03
CA LYS A 309 -11.47 -20.78 19.40
C LYS A 309 -11.95 -21.99 20.18
N ALA A 310 -12.88 -22.77 19.63
CA ALA A 310 -13.41 -23.97 20.28
C ALA A 310 -12.30 -24.98 20.59
N HIS A 311 -11.37 -25.18 19.64
CA HIS A 311 -10.21 -26.06 19.85
C HIS A 311 -9.26 -25.55 20.94
N MET A 312 -8.97 -24.24 20.97
CA MET A 312 -8.14 -23.63 22.01
C MET A 312 -8.77 -23.73 23.40
N GLU A 313 -10.07 -23.43 23.54
CA GLU A 313 -10.79 -23.53 24.82
C GLU A 313 -10.79 -24.96 25.35
N ARG A 314 -10.92 -25.95 24.46
CA ARG A 314 -10.82 -27.37 24.80
C ARG A 314 -9.42 -27.76 25.28
N LEU A 315 -8.36 -27.30 24.62
CA LEU A 315 -6.98 -27.58 25.04
C LEU A 315 -6.62 -26.89 26.36
N LEU A 316 -7.14 -25.69 26.59
CA LEU A 316 -6.83 -24.87 27.76
C LEU A 316 -7.68 -25.23 28.98
N GLY A 317 -8.80 -25.91 28.78
CA GLY A 317 -9.76 -26.29 29.85
C GLY A 317 -10.51 -25.09 30.45
N ARG A 318 -10.40 -23.90 29.85
CA ARG A 318 -11.12 -22.68 30.24
C ARG A 318 -11.48 -21.85 29.02
N ARG A 319 -12.41 -20.91 29.21
CA ARG A 319 -12.70 -19.87 28.22
C ARG A 319 -11.47 -18.99 27.98
N LEU A 320 -11.34 -18.50 26.75
CA LEU A 320 -10.26 -17.58 26.38
C LEU A 320 -10.50 -16.20 27.02
N ALA A 321 -9.44 -15.67 27.63
CA ALA A 321 -9.42 -14.33 28.21
C ALA A 321 -9.02 -13.31 27.13
N GLY A 322 -9.40 -12.05 27.29
CA GLY A 322 -9.08 -11.01 26.31
C GLY A 322 -7.58 -10.80 26.07
N THR A 323 -6.73 -11.12 27.05
CA THR A 323 -5.27 -11.02 26.92
C THR A 323 -4.63 -12.21 26.21
N ASP A 324 -5.37 -13.30 25.99
CA ASP A 324 -4.86 -14.45 25.26
C ASP A 324 -4.63 -14.08 23.79
N TYR A 325 -3.49 -14.47 23.25
CA TYR A 325 -3.20 -14.33 21.83
C TYR A 325 -4.09 -15.25 21.00
N VAL A 326 -4.59 -14.74 19.87
CA VAL A 326 -5.32 -15.55 18.89
C VAL A 326 -4.38 -16.54 18.21
N PHE A 327 -3.13 -16.12 18.01
CA PHE A 327 -2.06 -16.92 17.39
C PHE A 327 -0.89 -17.10 18.37
N PRO A 328 -1.06 -17.95 19.40
CA PRO A 328 0.00 -18.24 20.37
C PRO A 328 1.16 -18.98 19.72
N ALA A 329 2.32 -18.99 20.39
CA ALA A 329 3.50 -19.68 19.88
C ALA A 329 3.25 -21.19 19.72
N LEU A 330 3.64 -21.70 18.55
CA LEU A 330 3.46 -23.10 18.15
C LEU A 330 4.81 -23.80 18.15
N ALA A 331 4.94 -24.85 18.96
CA ALA A 331 6.12 -25.72 18.93
C ALA A 331 6.12 -26.60 17.68
N SER A 332 7.29 -27.10 17.27
CA SER A 332 7.43 -28.04 16.15
C SER A 332 6.63 -29.34 16.37
N THR A 333 6.37 -29.70 17.63
CA THR A 333 5.52 -30.85 18.01
C THR A 333 4.02 -30.59 17.86
N GLY A 334 3.60 -29.40 17.45
CA GLY A 334 2.19 -28.99 17.35
C GLY A 334 1.57 -28.57 18.69
N GLN A 335 2.36 -28.48 19.76
CA GLN A 335 1.90 -27.99 21.06
C GLN A 335 1.85 -26.46 21.12
N ILE A 336 0.78 -25.93 21.71
CA ILE A 336 0.57 -24.49 21.91
C ILE A 336 1.25 -24.03 23.19
N LYS A 337 2.01 -22.94 23.10
CA LYS A 337 2.52 -22.19 24.25
C LYS A 337 1.65 -20.96 24.48
N PHE A 338 0.70 -21.08 25.40
CA PHE A 338 -0.18 -19.97 25.76
C PHE A 338 0.62 -18.83 26.44
N GLY A 339 0.20 -17.59 26.19
CA GLY A 339 0.82 -16.39 26.77
C GLY A 339 1.94 -15.77 25.94
N GLU A 340 2.49 -16.49 24.96
CA GLU A 340 3.51 -15.97 24.03
C GLU A 340 2.92 -15.89 22.61
N PRO A 341 3.14 -14.79 21.86
CA PRO A 341 2.76 -14.74 20.46
C PRO A 341 3.67 -15.64 19.61
N THR A 342 3.15 -16.16 18.50
CA THR A 342 4.02 -16.82 17.53
C THR A 342 5.06 -15.86 16.94
N SER A 343 6.18 -16.41 16.46
CA SER A 343 7.19 -15.62 15.75
C SER A 343 6.91 -15.61 14.25
N ARG A 344 7.33 -14.54 13.56
CA ARG A 344 7.24 -14.46 12.09
C ARG A 344 7.90 -15.67 11.42
N SER A 345 9.11 -16.02 11.84
CA SER A 345 9.87 -17.15 11.28
C SER A 345 9.17 -18.48 11.50
N ALA A 346 8.57 -18.70 12.68
CA ALA A 346 7.85 -19.94 12.95
C ALA A 346 6.64 -20.11 12.02
N PHE A 347 5.88 -19.04 11.78
CA PHE A 347 4.78 -19.10 10.82
C PHE A 347 5.27 -19.24 9.38
N GLU A 348 6.33 -18.53 8.98
CA GLU A 348 6.91 -18.66 7.63
C GLU A 348 7.39 -20.08 7.34
N THR A 349 8.00 -20.76 8.32
CA THR A 349 8.37 -22.17 8.18
C THR A 349 7.14 -23.07 7.98
N LEU A 350 6.08 -22.87 8.77
CA LEU A 350 4.84 -23.63 8.60
C LEU A 350 4.19 -23.36 7.23
N LEU A 351 4.21 -22.10 6.77
CA LEU A 351 3.73 -21.72 5.45
C LEU A 351 4.51 -22.41 4.33
N ASP A 352 5.84 -22.39 4.40
CA ASP A 352 6.66 -23.07 3.39
C ASP A 352 6.38 -24.57 3.36
N GLU A 353 6.26 -25.22 4.53
CA GLU A 353 6.01 -26.66 4.61
C GLU A 353 4.64 -27.05 4.04
N VAL A 354 3.59 -26.28 4.34
CA VAL A 354 2.26 -26.51 3.79
C VAL A 354 2.24 -26.28 2.28
N VAL A 355 2.87 -25.21 1.80
CA VAL A 355 2.93 -24.85 0.37
C VAL A 355 3.69 -25.88 -0.45
N ASP A 356 4.82 -26.37 0.07
CA ASP A 356 5.63 -27.42 -0.55
C ASP A 356 4.81 -28.72 -0.66
N LYS A 357 4.21 -29.16 0.44
CA LYS A 357 3.45 -30.43 0.45
C LYS A 357 2.13 -30.37 -0.31
N SER A 358 1.49 -29.20 -0.40
CA SER A 358 0.25 -29.03 -1.17
C SER A 358 0.50 -28.90 -2.68
N ASN A 359 1.75 -28.75 -3.11
CA ASN A 359 2.13 -28.51 -4.51
C ASN A 359 1.41 -27.31 -5.17
N VAL A 360 0.95 -26.34 -4.38
CA VAL A 360 0.17 -25.19 -4.90
C VAL A 360 0.98 -24.28 -5.83
N LEU A 361 2.32 -24.33 -5.72
CA LEU A 361 3.24 -23.59 -6.59
C LEU A 361 3.78 -24.42 -7.75
N GLN A 362 3.26 -25.63 -8.00
CA GLN A 362 3.73 -26.47 -9.10
C GLN A 362 3.59 -25.72 -10.44
N GLY A 363 4.71 -25.56 -11.16
CA GLY A 363 4.76 -24.84 -12.44
C GLY A 363 4.76 -23.31 -12.32
N ARG A 364 4.80 -22.73 -11.11
CA ARG A 364 4.85 -21.26 -10.90
C ARG A 364 6.20 -20.82 -10.34
N ASN A 365 6.76 -19.77 -10.95
CA ASN A 365 7.98 -19.13 -10.47
C ASN A 365 7.64 -18.05 -9.42
N GLY A 366 8.00 -18.31 -8.15
CA GLY A 366 7.85 -17.33 -7.07
C GLY A 366 7.71 -17.99 -5.72
N ARG A 367 7.39 -17.19 -4.68
CA ARG A 367 7.17 -17.71 -3.32
C ARG A 367 6.14 -16.87 -2.58
N PHE A 368 5.34 -17.52 -1.74
CA PHE A 368 4.48 -16.83 -0.78
C PHE A 368 5.31 -16.33 0.42
N THR A 369 5.12 -15.06 0.78
CA THR A 369 5.87 -14.40 1.87
C THR A 369 4.93 -13.60 2.76
N THR A 370 5.46 -12.82 3.71
CA THR A 370 4.68 -11.98 4.65
C THR A 370 3.58 -11.10 4.07
N HIS A 371 3.61 -10.81 2.77
CA HIS A 371 2.66 -9.94 2.09
C HIS A 371 1.66 -10.68 1.19
N CYS A 372 1.75 -12.01 1.03
CA CYS A 372 0.94 -12.76 0.07
C CYS A 372 -0.56 -12.59 0.32
N PHE A 373 -1.02 -12.70 1.58
CA PHE A 373 -2.44 -12.57 1.93
C PHE A 373 -2.98 -11.14 1.76
N ARG A 374 -2.18 -10.14 2.17
CA ARG A 374 -2.53 -8.73 1.98
C ARG A 374 -2.63 -8.38 0.49
N ARG A 375 -1.73 -8.89 -0.34
CA ARG A 375 -1.76 -8.70 -1.80
C ARG A 375 -2.95 -9.41 -2.41
N GLY A 376 -3.06 -10.72 -2.17
CA GLY A 376 -4.10 -11.55 -2.77
C GLY A 376 -5.51 -11.13 -2.36
N GLY A 377 -5.73 -10.78 -1.09
CA GLY A 377 -7.03 -10.27 -0.65
C GLY A 377 -7.39 -8.93 -1.29
N ALA A 378 -6.41 -8.03 -1.45
CA ALA A 378 -6.64 -6.74 -2.08
C ALA A 378 -6.91 -6.87 -3.58
N GLN A 379 -6.15 -7.70 -4.29
CA GLN A 379 -6.37 -7.98 -5.71
C GLN A 379 -7.68 -8.73 -5.92
N TYR A 380 -7.99 -9.76 -5.13
CA TYR A 380 -9.26 -10.47 -5.21
C TYR A 380 -10.46 -9.53 -5.09
N ARG A 381 -10.53 -8.72 -4.04
CA ARG A 381 -11.65 -7.77 -3.90
C ARG A 381 -11.65 -6.68 -4.98
N PHE A 382 -10.52 -6.36 -5.59
CA PHE A 382 -10.44 -5.33 -6.63
C PHE A 382 -10.78 -5.87 -8.03
N LEU A 383 -10.35 -7.09 -8.35
CA LEU A 383 -10.34 -7.66 -9.71
C LEU A 383 -11.28 -8.86 -9.87
N TRP A 384 -11.32 -9.79 -8.91
CA TRP A 384 -11.86 -11.14 -9.14
C TRP A 384 -13.09 -11.50 -8.29
N ALA A 385 -13.42 -10.74 -7.25
CA ALA A 385 -14.59 -11.00 -6.42
C ALA A 385 -15.89 -10.65 -7.16
N ASP A 386 -16.95 -11.44 -6.95
CA ASP A 386 -18.29 -11.18 -7.51
C ASP A 386 -18.74 -9.73 -7.27
N ARG A 387 -18.50 -9.26 -6.04
CA ARG A 387 -18.71 -7.86 -5.66
C ARG A 387 -17.38 -7.14 -5.50
N LYS A 388 -16.88 -6.63 -6.61
CA LYS A 388 -15.66 -5.82 -6.70
C LYS A 388 -15.76 -4.55 -5.83
N TRP A 389 -14.64 -4.13 -5.27
CA TRP A 389 -14.54 -2.97 -4.40
C TRP A 389 -13.93 -1.79 -5.14
N SER A 390 -14.48 -0.60 -4.91
CA SER A 390 -13.85 0.63 -5.39
C SER A 390 -12.44 0.79 -4.79
N LEU A 391 -11.57 1.50 -5.51
CA LEU A 391 -10.22 1.81 -5.03
C LEU A 391 -10.25 2.53 -3.67
N LYS A 392 -11.27 3.35 -3.40
CA LYS A 392 -11.48 4.00 -2.10
C LYS A 392 -11.75 2.99 -0.99
N ALA A 393 -12.59 1.98 -1.26
CA ALA A 393 -12.87 0.90 -0.32
C ALA A 393 -11.61 0.04 -0.08
N VAL A 394 -10.87 -0.31 -1.14
CA VAL A 394 -9.58 -1.01 -1.02
C VAL A 394 -8.61 -0.19 -0.16
N LYS A 395 -8.41 1.09 -0.49
CA LYS A 395 -7.52 2.00 0.25
C LYS A 395 -7.88 2.08 1.73
N TRP A 396 -9.18 2.20 2.03
CA TRP A 396 -9.68 2.23 3.40
C TRP A 396 -9.43 0.89 4.10
N TRP A 397 -9.86 -0.24 3.52
CA TRP A 397 -9.78 -1.55 4.16
C TRP A 397 -8.34 -2.00 4.44
N GLY A 398 -7.43 -1.82 3.48
CA GLY A 398 -6.01 -2.14 3.69
C GLY A 398 -5.21 -1.06 4.43
N GLY A 399 -5.91 -0.03 4.94
CA GLY A 399 -5.34 0.97 5.83
C GLY A 399 -4.23 1.79 5.18
N TRP A 400 -4.32 2.03 3.88
CA TRP A 400 -3.38 2.89 3.16
C TRP A 400 -3.63 4.36 3.51
N SER A 401 -2.57 5.16 3.56
CA SER A 401 -2.72 6.56 3.98
C SER A 401 -3.38 7.40 2.88
N SER A 402 -4.19 8.41 3.24
CA SER A 402 -4.83 9.31 2.27
C SER A 402 -3.82 9.94 1.30
N ASN A 403 -2.59 10.18 1.76
CA ASN A 403 -1.51 10.83 1.01
C ASN A 403 -0.62 9.86 0.22
N GLU A 404 -0.89 8.55 0.29
CA GLU A 404 -0.15 7.56 -0.46
C GLU A 404 -0.48 7.67 -1.95
N ASN A 405 0.57 7.64 -2.78
CA ASN A 405 0.44 7.79 -4.22
C ASN A 405 -0.41 6.65 -4.78
N VAL A 406 -1.49 7.00 -5.48
CA VAL A 406 -2.39 6.05 -6.14
C VAL A 406 -1.63 5.14 -7.10
N GLY A 407 -0.62 5.65 -7.81
CA GLY A 407 0.23 4.87 -8.68
C GLY A 407 0.98 3.74 -7.97
N THR A 408 1.36 3.92 -6.71
CA THR A 408 1.99 2.84 -5.91
C THR A 408 0.98 1.74 -5.56
N LEU A 409 -0.27 2.11 -5.24
CA LEU A 409 -1.33 1.15 -4.97
C LEU A 409 -1.75 0.41 -6.25
N MET A 410 -1.90 1.13 -7.36
CA MET A 410 -2.22 0.53 -8.65
C MET A 410 -1.14 -0.44 -9.10
N ARG A 411 0.14 -0.05 -8.95
CA ARG A 411 1.28 -0.94 -9.19
C ARG A 411 1.21 -2.20 -8.31
N TYR A 412 0.90 -2.04 -7.03
CA TYR A 412 0.72 -3.16 -6.09
C TYR A 412 -0.44 -4.10 -6.46
N LEU A 413 -1.48 -3.61 -7.14
CA LEU A 413 -2.63 -4.41 -7.58
C LEU A 413 -2.40 -5.05 -8.95
N LEU A 414 -1.67 -4.38 -9.86
CA LEU A 414 -1.55 -4.76 -11.28
C LEU A 414 -0.19 -5.36 -11.68
N ASP A 415 0.87 -5.23 -10.87
CA ASP A 415 2.23 -5.69 -11.24
C ASP A 415 2.30 -7.16 -11.62
N GLU A 416 1.50 -8.00 -10.96
CA GLU A 416 1.45 -9.42 -11.26
C GLU A 416 0.65 -9.70 -12.54
N LEU A 417 -0.44 -8.95 -12.78
CA LEU A 417 -1.23 -9.07 -14.01
C LEU A 417 -0.37 -8.80 -15.25
N MET A 418 0.43 -7.73 -15.20
CA MET A 418 1.37 -7.40 -16.28
C MET A 418 2.47 -8.45 -16.48
N ALA A 419 2.76 -9.29 -15.49
CA ALA A 419 3.77 -10.33 -15.59
C ALA A 419 3.21 -11.62 -16.24
N TYR A 420 1.90 -11.80 -16.27
CA TYR A 420 1.22 -12.92 -16.93
C TYR A 420 0.76 -12.58 -18.36
N GLU A 421 0.65 -11.30 -18.67
CA GLU A 421 0.21 -10.78 -19.95
C GLU A 421 1.39 -10.57 -20.93
N GLU A 422 1.74 -11.60 -21.70
CA GLU A 422 2.67 -11.50 -22.83
C GLU A 422 2.00 -11.98 -24.13
N GLY A 423 2.38 -11.38 -25.26
CA GLY A 423 1.88 -11.78 -26.58
C GLY A 423 0.42 -11.38 -26.83
N PHE A 424 0.22 -10.13 -27.27
CA PHE A 424 -1.08 -9.59 -27.69
C PHE A 424 -1.22 -9.47 -29.22
N SER A 425 -0.30 -10.06 -29.97
CA SER A 425 -0.28 -9.93 -31.43
C SER A 425 -1.53 -10.48 -32.11
N ASP A 426 -2.21 -11.41 -31.44
CA ASP A 426 -3.44 -12.10 -31.86
C ASP A 426 -4.70 -11.58 -31.13
N ILE A 427 -4.61 -10.48 -30.39
CA ILE A 427 -5.73 -10.00 -29.54
C ILE A 427 -7.00 -9.66 -30.35
N MET A 428 -6.82 -9.30 -31.64
CA MET A 428 -7.91 -8.99 -32.57
C MET A 428 -8.30 -10.17 -33.46
N MET A 429 -7.70 -11.35 -33.27
CA MET A 429 -8.01 -12.54 -34.08
C MET A 429 -9.21 -13.28 -33.49
N ASP A 430 -10.18 -13.60 -34.35
CA ASP A 430 -11.45 -14.25 -33.98
C ASP A 430 -11.30 -15.77 -33.69
N ASP A 431 -10.17 -16.37 -34.09
CA ASP A 431 -9.88 -17.81 -33.96
C ASP A 431 -8.87 -18.13 -32.86
N ARG A 432 -8.65 -17.19 -31.94
CA ARG A 432 -7.73 -17.37 -30.80
C ARG A 432 -8.13 -18.58 -29.96
N VAL A 433 -7.13 -19.40 -29.63
CA VAL A 433 -7.31 -20.61 -28.80
C VAL A 433 -7.49 -20.27 -27.31
N ILE A 434 -7.01 -19.09 -26.87
CA ILE A 434 -7.01 -18.67 -25.46
C ILE A 434 -7.38 -17.20 -25.35
N ASP A 435 -8.39 -16.90 -24.56
CA ASP A 435 -8.83 -15.52 -24.31
C ASP A 435 -8.03 -14.84 -23.20
N ARG A 436 -6.77 -14.50 -23.50
CA ARG A 436 -5.80 -14.01 -22.50
C ARG A 436 -6.21 -12.70 -21.81
N HIS A 437 -7.13 -11.92 -22.40
CA HIS A 437 -7.52 -10.59 -21.92
C HIS A 437 -8.94 -10.53 -21.32
N GLU A 438 -9.82 -11.50 -21.59
CA GLU A 438 -11.18 -11.53 -21.02
C GLU A 438 -11.20 -12.00 -19.55
N THR A 439 -10.16 -12.69 -19.09
CA THR A 439 -9.90 -12.97 -17.66
C THR A 439 -9.73 -11.71 -16.80
N PHE A 440 -9.60 -10.52 -17.40
CA PHE A 440 -9.44 -9.24 -16.74
C PHE A 440 -10.69 -8.78 -15.95
N MET A 441 -11.90 -9.26 -16.29
CA MET A 441 -13.14 -8.75 -15.69
C MET A 441 -13.98 -9.78 -14.93
N GLY A 442 -13.53 -11.03 -14.83
CA GLY A 442 -14.23 -12.07 -14.07
C GLY A 442 -15.64 -12.33 -14.60
N GLU A 443 -15.81 -12.36 -15.93
CA GLU A 443 -16.97 -13.01 -16.54
C GLU A 443 -16.49 -14.35 -17.09
N ASP A 444 -16.62 -15.40 -16.29
CA ASP A 444 -16.90 -16.71 -16.86
C ASP A 444 -17.93 -17.43 -16.00
N GLU A 445 -18.87 -18.10 -16.67
CA GLU A 445 -20.11 -18.74 -16.19
C GLU A 445 -21.32 -17.85 -15.84
N ARG A 446 -21.71 -16.99 -16.80
CA ARG A 446 -23.10 -16.69 -17.24
C ARG A 446 -23.01 -15.45 -18.11
N VAL A 447 -22.68 -15.62 -19.39
CA VAL A 447 -22.69 -14.53 -20.37
C VAL A 447 -24.03 -13.81 -20.26
N PRO A 448 -24.09 -12.55 -19.78
CA PRO A 448 -25.25 -11.72 -20.02
C PRO A 448 -25.23 -11.48 -21.52
N VAL A 449 -26.22 -12.03 -22.24
CA VAL A 449 -26.37 -11.85 -23.70
C VAL A 449 -26.10 -10.38 -24.01
N SER A 450 -25.01 -10.10 -24.74
CA SER A 450 -24.67 -8.71 -25.04
C SER A 450 -25.79 -8.12 -25.91
N LYS A 451 -25.97 -6.80 -25.89
CA LYS A 451 -26.95 -6.16 -26.78
C LYS A 451 -26.68 -6.51 -28.26
N ALA A 452 -25.42 -6.73 -28.62
CA ALA A 452 -25.04 -7.17 -29.95
C ALA A 452 -25.48 -8.62 -30.23
N ASP A 453 -25.41 -9.51 -29.24
CA ASP A 453 -25.87 -10.90 -29.38
C ASP A 453 -27.40 -10.99 -29.43
N LEU A 454 -28.11 -10.12 -28.70
CA LEU A 454 -29.56 -9.94 -28.82
C LEU A 454 -29.95 -9.47 -30.22
N LEU A 455 -29.21 -8.50 -30.79
CA LEU A 455 -29.45 -8.02 -32.15
C LEU A 455 -29.13 -9.10 -33.21
N LYS A 456 -28.05 -9.87 -33.03
CA LYS A 456 -27.72 -11.01 -33.91
C LYS A 456 -28.76 -12.12 -33.82
N PHE A 457 -29.28 -12.38 -32.63
CA PHE A 457 -30.34 -13.35 -32.41
C PHE A 457 -31.67 -12.89 -33.02
N GLU A 458 -32.03 -11.62 -32.85
CA GLU A 458 -33.19 -10.99 -33.48
C GLU A 458 -33.10 -11.08 -35.01
N ASP A 459 -31.96 -10.74 -35.60
CA ASP A 459 -31.74 -10.79 -37.04
C ASP A 459 -31.74 -12.25 -37.57
N SER A 460 -31.21 -13.19 -36.78
CA SER A 460 -31.27 -14.63 -37.09
C SER A 460 -32.69 -15.17 -37.08
N ILE A 461 -33.52 -14.77 -36.11
CA ILE A 461 -34.94 -15.14 -36.04
C ILE A 461 -35.72 -14.53 -37.21
N LEU A 462 -35.53 -13.23 -37.49
CA LEU A 462 -36.21 -12.56 -38.61
C LEU A 462 -35.85 -13.17 -39.96
N THR A 463 -34.59 -13.59 -40.12
CA THR A 463 -34.11 -14.26 -41.34
C THR A 463 -34.70 -15.67 -41.48
N LYS A 464 -34.79 -16.44 -40.38
CA LYS A 464 -35.44 -17.77 -40.39
C LYS A 464 -36.94 -17.69 -40.66
N ILE A 465 -37.63 -16.69 -40.09
CA ILE A 465 -39.06 -16.45 -40.34
C ILE A 465 -39.28 -16.07 -41.82
N ARG A 466 -38.45 -15.18 -42.40
CA ARG A 466 -38.51 -14.86 -43.84
C ARG A 466 -38.24 -16.08 -44.72
N GLY A 467 -37.30 -16.93 -44.34
CA GLY A 467 -37.02 -18.20 -45.04
C GLY A 467 -38.18 -19.20 -44.98
N MET A 468 -38.89 -19.28 -43.85
CA MET A 468 -40.08 -20.13 -43.70
C MET A 468 -41.28 -19.61 -44.50
N ILE A 469 -41.45 -18.29 -44.62
CA ILE A 469 -42.54 -17.68 -45.41
C ILE A 469 -42.29 -17.82 -46.93
N ALA A 470 -41.03 -17.86 -47.37
CA ALA A 470 -40.66 -18.07 -48.77
C ALA A 470 -40.76 -19.54 -49.23
N GLY A 471 -40.99 -20.49 -48.32
CA GLY A 471 -41.01 -21.94 -48.58
C GLY A 471 -42.37 -22.55 -48.90
N VAL A 472 -43.44 -21.76 -49.02
CA VAL A 472 -44.77 -22.28 -49.39
C VAL A 472 -44.96 -22.15 -50.91
N PRO A 473 -45.00 -23.26 -51.68
CA PRO A 473 -45.24 -23.20 -53.12
C PRO A 473 -46.71 -22.86 -53.37
N ALA A 474 -46.95 -21.80 -54.15
CA ALA A 474 -48.28 -21.51 -54.68
C ALA A 474 -48.69 -22.59 -55.70
N PRO A 475 -49.89 -23.21 -55.59
CA PRO A 475 -50.45 -23.99 -56.69
C PRO A 475 -51.02 -23.05 -57.79
N PRO A 476 -51.02 -23.49 -59.06
CA PRO A 476 -51.20 -22.63 -60.22
C PRO A 476 -52.68 -22.26 -60.48
N ILE A 477 -52.86 -21.01 -60.93
CA ILE A 477 -54.10 -20.41 -61.46
C ILE A 477 -54.44 -21.06 -62.82
N PRO A 478 -55.73 -21.25 -63.16
CA PRO A 478 -56.33 -20.47 -64.27
C PRO A 478 -57.84 -20.17 -63.99
N ALA A 479 -58.55 -19.20 -64.55
CA ALA A 479 -58.34 -18.21 -65.58
C ALA A 479 -59.41 -17.09 -65.42
N SER A 480 -59.17 -15.98 -66.13
CA SER A 480 -60.17 -15.16 -66.83
C SER A 480 -61.01 -14.14 -66.05
N THR A 481 -60.54 -12.89 -66.16
CA THR A 481 -61.22 -11.73 -66.77
C THR A 481 -62.73 -11.50 -66.57
N SER A 482 -62.99 -10.28 -66.07
CA SER A 482 -64.01 -9.33 -66.55
C SER A 482 -65.46 -9.60 -66.14
N ALA A 483 -66.01 -8.88 -65.17
CA ALA A 483 -66.44 -7.47 -65.19
C ALA A 483 -67.95 -7.35 -65.46
N ALA A 484 -68.68 -6.83 -64.46
CA ALA A 484 -69.84 -5.91 -64.53
C ALA A 484 -70.63 -6.06 -63.21
N ASN A 485 -70.46 -5.15 -62.25
CA ASN A 485 -71.26 -3.92 -62.07
C ASN A 485 -72.78 -4.12 -62.01
N ALA A 486 -73.33 -3.91 -60.80
CA ALA A 486 -74.49 -3.09 -60.44
C ALA A 486 -75.13 -3.70 -59.19
N SER A 487 -74.89 -3.13 -58.01
CA SER A 487 -75.73 -2.11 -57.37
C SER A 487 -77.07 -2.67 -56.89
N VAL A 488 -77.27 -2.69 -55.57
CA VAL A 488 -78.36 -1.99 -54.87
C VAL A 488 -78.17 -2.20 -53.35
N ARG A 489 -77.96 -1.07 -52.67
CA ARG A 489 -78.06 -0.82 -51.21
C ARG A 489 -79.51 -1.04 -50.73
N PRO A 490 -79.83 -1.27 -49.43
CA PRO A 490 -79.63 -0.30 -48.33
C PRO A 490 -79.42 -0.98 -46.95
N ALA A 491 -79.30 -0.35 -45.79
CA ALA A 491 -78.85 0.94 -45.27
C ALA A 491 -78.92 0.79 -43.73
N GLY A 492 -78.16 1.60 -42.98
CA GLY A 492 -78.20 1.67 -41.52
C GLY A 492 -76.79 1.89 -40.96
N ASN A 493 -76.19 3.04 -41.20
CA ASN A 493 -76.21 4.26 -40.36
C ASN A 493 -75.35 4.07 -39.08
N GLY A 494 -74.33 4.88 -38.78
CA GLY A 494 -74.09 6.26 -39.19
C GLY A 494 -72.61 6.69 -39.26
N THR A 495 -72.47 7.74 -40.04
CA THR A 495 -71.39 8.73 -40.24
C THR A 495 -70.92 9.43 -38.94
N PRO A 496 -69.93 10.37 -38.98
CA PRO A 496 -68.91 10.62 -39.99
C PRO A 496 -67.48 10.78 -39.44
N ALA A 497 -66.53 10.70 -40.37
CA ALA A 497 -65.12 11.01 -40.24
C ALA A 497 -64.83 12.45 -39.78
N THR A 498 -63.72 12.64 -39.05
CA THR A 498 -62.74 13.68 -39.37
C THR A 498 -61.34 13.27 -38.95
N ARG A 499 -60.43 13.40 -39.92
CA ARG A 499 -58.97 13.34 -39.94
C ARG A 499 -58.29 13.88 -38.66
N ALA A 500 -57.36 13.10 -38.11
CA ALA A 500 -56.40 13.56 -37.09
C ALA A 500 -54.98 13.11 -37.46
N GLU A 501 -54.12 14.10 -37.69
CA GLU A 501 -52.67 14.01 -37.76
C GLU A 501 -52.08 13.76 -36.37
N THR A 502 -50.99 12.97 -36.32
CA THR A 502 -49.94 12.89 -35.28
C THR A 502 -50.26 13.28 -33.82
N PRO A 503 -50.13 12.36 -32.84
CA PRO A 503 -50.02 12.71 -31.44
C PRO A 503 -48.56 12.80 -30.96
N VAL A 504 -48.19 14.03 -30.65
CA VAL A 504 -47.15 14.47 -29.70
C VAL A 504 -47.43 13.88 -28.30
N PRO A 505 -46.40 13.60 -27.48
CA PRO A 505 -46.54 13.14 -26.10
C PRO A 505 -47.28 14.15 -25.20
N PRO A 506 -47.95 13.70 -24.13
CA PRO A 506 -49.06 14.42 -23.49
C PRO A 506 -48.63 15.64 -22.65
N PRO A 507 -49.46 16.72 -22.63
CA PRO A 507 -49.42 17.78 -21.64
C PRO A 507 -50.16 17.40 -20.35
N ALA A 508 -49.79 18.09 -19.27
CA ALA A 508 -50.12 17.85 -17.88
C ALA A 508 -51.63 17.76 -17.54
N SER A 509 -51.96 16.82 -16.64
CA SER A 509 -53.17 16.91 -15.80
C SER A 509 -52.87 17.76 -14.56
N PRO A 510 -53.81 18.62 -14.10
CA PRO A 510 -53.65 19.44 -12.93
C PRO A 510 -53.93 18.61 -11.69
N THR A 511 -52.87 18.07 -11.09
CA THR A 511 -52.93 17.63 -9.70
C THR A 511 -52.34 18.75 -8.86
N ASN A 512 -53.25 19.43 -8.15
CA ASN A 512 -52.93 20.26 -6.99
C ASN A 512 -52.23 19.36 -5.95
N ASP A 513 -50.92 19.22 -6.09
CA ASP A 513 -50.05 18.97 -4.96
C ASP A 513 -49.26 20.26 -4.74
N HIS A 514 -49.56 20.90 -3.62
CA HIS A 514 -48.73 21.94 -3.03
C HIS A 514 -47.33 21.36 -2.80
N ILE A 515 -46.48 21.42 -3.83
CA ILE A 515 -45.03 21.29 -3.69
C ILE A 515 -44.59 22.59 -3.02
N THR A 516 -44.61 22.56 -1.70
CA THR A 516 -43.79 23.42 -0.86
C THR A 516 -42.39 23.40 -1.48
N PRO A 517 -41.82 24.52 -1.92
CA PRO A 517 -40.46 24.54 -2.45
C PRO A 517 -39.55 24.01 -1.34
N SER A 518 -39.04 22.81 -1.54
CA SER A 518 -37.97 22.28 -0.69
C SER A 518 -36.86 23.33 -0.73
N PRO A 519 -36.48 23.92 0.42
CA PRO A 519 -35.50 24.98 0.44
C PRO A 519 -34.23 24.43 -0.21
N TYR A 520 -33.80 25.05 -1.31
CA TYR A 520 -32.56 24.71 -1.99
C TYR A 520 -31.45 24.85 -0.96
N VAL A 521 -31.03 23.74 -0.34
CA VAL A 521 -29.89 23.73 0.58
C VAL A 521 -28.68 23.86 -0.34
N PRO A 522 -27.97 25.01 -0.33
CA PRO A 522 -26.80 25.17 -1.18
C PRO A 522 -25.81 24.06 -0.83
N GLN A 523 -25.12 23.51 -1.82
CA GLN A 523 -23.94 22.67 -1.56
C GLN A 523 -22.68 23.52 -1.77
N PRO A 524 -21.59 23.26 -1.03
CA PRO A 524 -20.34 23.98 -1.24
C PRO A 524 -19.77 23.64 -2.63
N SER A 525 -19.78 24.62 -3.52
CA SER A 525 -19.23 24.49 -4.87
C SER A 525 -17.69 24.38 -4.85
N ARG A 526 -17.06 24.08 -5.99
CA ARG A 526 -15.58 24.01 -6.03
C ARG A 526 -14.98 25.42 -6.06
N ILE A 527 -13.96 25.69 -5.22
CA ILE A 527 -13.26 26.99 -5.24
C ILE A 527 -12.45 27.11 -6.55
N PRO A 528 -12.72 28.12 -7.41
CA PRO A 528 -11.99 28.33 -8.66
C PRO A 528 -10.51 28.63 -8.43
N GLU A 529 -9.71 28.54 -9.49
CA GLU A 529 -8.30 28.92 -9.39
C GLU A 529 -8.17 30.42 -9.07
N THR A 530 -7.33 30.73 -8.08
CA THR A 530 -7.05 32.10 -7.60
C THR A 530 -5.67 32.51 -8.07
N LYS A 531 -5.58 33.49 -8.98
CA LYS A 531 -4.31 33.93 -9.58
C LYS A 531 -3.85 35.27 -9.02
N THR A 532 -4.78 36.13 -8.63
CA THR A 532 -4.52 37.49 -8.15
C THR A 532 -5.10 37.72 -6.74
N LEU A 533 -4.72 38.84 -6.11
CA LEU A 533 -5.41 39.35 -4.92
C LEU A 533 -6.88 39.68 -5.24
N ASP A 534 -7.13 40.27 -6.40
CA ASP A 534 -8.48 40.65 -6.83
C ASP A 534 -9.41 39.42 -6.95
N ASP A 535 -8.91 38.28 -7.46
CA ASP A 535 -9.65 37.01 -7.46
C ASP A 535 -9.98 36.58 -6.02
N ALA A 536 -9.01 36.66 -5.11
CA ALA A 536 -9.17 36.25 -3.72
C ALA A 536 -10.24 37.09 -3.00
N LEU A 537 -10.19 38.42 -3.17
CA LEU A 537 -11.17 39.36 -2.61
C LEU A 537 -12.55 39.15 -3.23
N THR A 538 -12.63 38.96 -4.55
CA THR A 538 -13.90 38.70 -5.25
C THR A 538 -14.56 37.42 -4.74
N TYR A 539 -13.81 36.30 -4.69
CA TYR A 539 -14.32 35.03 -4.20
C TYR A 539 -14.74 35.11 -2.72
N TRP A 540 -14.01 35.89 -1.92
CA TRP A 540 -14.29 36.05 -0.50
C TRP A 540 -15.55 36.88 -0.21
N GLU A 541 -15.73 37.99 -0.91
CA GLU A 541 -16.81 38.95 -0.63
C GLU A 541 -18.09 38.69 -1.41
N HIS A 542 -17.97 38.29 -2.67
CA HIS A 542 -19.08 38.24 -3.63
C HIS A 542 -19.29 36.86 -4.25
N GLY A 543 -18.34 35.94 -4.08
CA GLY A 543 -18.31 34.69 -4.85
C GLY A 543 -17.89 34.94 -6.31
N ALA A 544 -18.14 33.98 -7.17
CA ALA A 544 -17.99 34.09 -8.62
C ALA A 544 -18.94 33.11 -9.33
N PRO A 545 -20.24 33.44 -9.44
CA PRO A 545 -21.24 32.56 -10.06
C PRO A 545 -20.85 32.12 -11.48
N GLN A 546 -20.24 33.03 -12.26
CA GLN A 546 -19.72 32.76 -13.60
C GLN A 546 -18.59 31.71 -13.65
N LYS A 547 -17.96 31.41 -12.50
CA LYS A 547 -16.94 30.35 -12.34
C LYS A 547 -17.47 29.18 -11.49
N GLY A 548 -18.78 29.13 -11.23
CA GLY A 548 -19.44 28.10 -10.43
C GLY A 548 -19.25 28.26 -8.91
N LEU A 549 -18.98 29.46 -8.41
CA LEU A 549 -18.89 29.77 -6.99
C LEU A 549 -20.04 30.70 -6.58
N ASP A 550 -21.20 30.14 -6.26
CA ASP A 550 -22.42 30.93 -6.02
C ASP A 550 -22.46 31.58 -4.64
N VAL A 551 -21.83 30.94 -3.65
CA VAL A 551 -21.82 31.42 -2.26
C VAL A 551 -20.45 32.05 -1.94
N PRO A 552 -20.40 33.29 -1.43
CA PRO A 552 -19.16 33.94 -1.00
C PRO A 552 -18.41 33.11 0.06
N LEU A 553 -17.08 33.01 -0.07
CA LEU A 553 -16.29 32.12 0.81
C LEU A 553 -16.34 32.50 2.29
N LYS A 554 -16.60 33.77 2.63
CA LYS A 554 -16.76 34.21 4.03
C LYS A 554 -17.96 33.59 4.74
N GLU A 555 -18.99 33.17 3.98
CA GLU A 555 -20.25 32.61 4.49
C GLU A 555 -20.24 31.07 4.54
N TRP A 556 -19.20 30.43 4.01
CA TRP A 556 -19.13 28.98 3.96
C TRP A 556 -19.07 28.33 5.35
N ALA A 557 -18.42 28.98 6.31
CA ALA A 557 -18.34 28.46 7.68
C ALA A 557 -19.69 28.50 8.41
N THR A 558 -20.60 29.39 8.00
CA THR A 558 -21.95 29.50 8.56
C THR A 558 -22.96 28.63 7.82
N LEU A 559 -22.78 28.44 6.51
CA LEU A 559 -23.74 27.72 5.66
C LEU A 559 -23.46 26.22 5.54
N PHE A 560 -22.21 25.78 5.70
CA PHE A 560 -21.80 24.39 5.49
C PHE A 560 -21.06 23.81 6.68
N LYS A 561 -21.22 22.50 6.91
CA LYS A 561 -20.40 21.78 7.89
C LYS A 561 -18.98 21.61 7.33
N SER A 562 -17.95 21.66 8.17
CA SER A 562 -16.55 21.49 7.71
C SER A 562 -16.30 20.18 6.96
N SER A 563 -17.07 19.13 7.23
CA SER A 563 -17.03 17.86 6.50
C SER A 563 -17.45 17.98 5.03
N GLU A 564 -18.29 18.96 4.69
CA GLU A 564 -18.89 19.13 3.36
C GLU A 564 -17.93 19.84 2.38
N TYR A 565 -17.00 20.68 2.88
CA TYR A 565 -15.98 21.35 2.08
C TYR A 565 -14.53 20.95 2.44
N THR A 566 -14.35 19.78 3.07
CA THR A 566 -13.01 19.34 3.54
C THR A 566 -11.97 19.29 2.41
N SER A 567 -12.38 18.94 1.18
CA SER A 567 -11.49 18.94 0.01
C SER A 567 -10.98 20.33 -0.39
N GLU A 568 -11.74 21.38 -0.07
CA GLU A 568 -11.43 22.77 -0.41
C GLU A 568 -10.91 23.58 0.81
N ALA A 569 -10.91 22.99 2.01
CA ALA A 569 -10.55 23.66 3.26
C ALA A 569 -9.16 24.33 3.23
N VAL A 570 -8.19 23.73 2.52
CA VAL A 570 -6.86 24.32 2.37
C VAL A 570 -6.90 25.60 1.52
N LYS A 571 -7.64 25.61 0.42
CA LYS A 571 -7.78 26.80 -0.44
C LYS A 571 -8.56 27.89 0.27
N LEU A 572 -9.67 27.52 0.93
CA LEU A 572 -10.47 28.42 1.75
C LEU A 572 -9.59 29.12 2.81
N GLY A 573 -8.79 28.35 3.56
CA GLY A 573 -7.88 28.90 4.56
C GLY A 573 -6.81 29.84 3.96
N ASN A 574 -6.30 29.53 2.78
CA ASN A 574 -5.32 30.38 2.10
C ASN A 574 -5.92 31.72 1.66
N ILE A 575 -7.09 31.69 1.02
CA ILE A 575 -7.80 32.89 0.58
C ILE A 575 -8.15 33.74 1.81
N ARG A 576 -8.70 33.11 2.86
CA ARG A 576 -9.00 33.77 4.13
C ARG A 576 -7.81 34.55 4.69
N PHE A 577 -6.63 33.93 4.76
CA PHE A 577 -5.44 34.59 5.30
C PHE A 577 -5.03 35.83 4.49
N VAL A 578 -5.11 35.77 3.17
CA VAL A 578 -4.77 36.90 2.30
C VAL A 578 -5.81 38.01 2.43
N CYS A 579 -7.10 37.68 2.45
CA CYS A 579 -8.18 38.65 2.61
C CYS A 579 -8.16 39.33 3.98
N GLU A 580 -7.91 38.58 5.06
CA GLU A 580 -7.71 39.14 6.40
C GLU A 580 -6.48 40.04 6.46
N GLU A 581 -5.37 39.68 5.81
CA GLU A 581 -4.17 40.54 5.78
C GLU A 581 -4.45 41.88 5.10
N PHE A 582 -5.14 41.85 3.97
CA PHE A 582 -5.54 43.05 3.25
C PHE A 582 -6.51 43.91 4.08
N ARG A 583 -7.53 43.31 4.68
CA ARG A 583 -8.56 44.05 5.43
C ARG A 583 -8.06 44.57 6.77
N ILE A 584 -7.35 43.75 7.55
CA ILE A 584 -6.99 44.07 8.93
C ILE A 584 -5.67 44.87 8.97
N HIS A 585 -4.67 44.45 8.21
CA HIS A 585 -3.32 45.04 8.31
C HIS A 585 -3.02 46.07 7.22
N CYS A 586 -3.79 46.09 6.13
CA CYS A 586 -3.67 47.12 5.10
C CYS A 586 -4.91 48.03 5.06
N ASN A 587 -5.85 47.87 6.01
CA ASN A 587 -7.11 48.63 6.11
C ASN A 587 -7.95 48.63 4.82
N GLY A 588 -7.80 47.61 3.96
CA GLY A 588 -8.43 47.57 2.65
C GLY A 588 -7.84 48.52 1.61
N ASP A 589 -6.69 49.15 1.88
CA ASP A 589 -6.01 50.09 0.99
C ASP A 589 -4.97 49.36 0.13
N PHE A 590 -5.11 49.49 -1.19
CA PHE A 590 -4.18 48.89 -2.15
C PHE A 590 -2.79 49.54 -2.14
N ALA A 591 -2.66 50.83 -1.83
CA ALA A 591 -1.36 51.49 -1.76
C ALA A 591 -0.55 50.98 -0.58
N VAL A 592 -1.18 50.87 0.60
CA VAL A 592 -0.57 50.29 1.81
C VAL A 592 -0.22 48.82 1.58
N PHE A 593 -1.09 48.08 0.89
CA PHE A 593 -0.82 46.69 0.55
C PHE A 593 0.39 46.55 -0.40
N GLU A 594 0.50 47.41 -1.42
CA GLU A 594 1.59 47.35 -2.40
C GLU A 594 2.93 47.78 -1.77
N GLU A 595 2.92 48.72 -0.83
CA GLU A 595 4.10 49.06 -0.01
C GLU A 595 4.56 47.86 0.82
N LYS A 596 3.62 47.14 1.44
CA LYS A 596 3.91 45.99 2.30
C LYS A 596 4.27 44.72 1.52
N PHE A 597 3.69 44.51 0.33
CA PHE A 597 3.92 43.35 -0.52
C PHE A 597 4.19 43.75 -1.99
N PRO A 598 5.36 44.36 -2.30
CA PRO A 598 5.63 44.93 -3.62
C PRO A 598 5.56 43.91 -4.76
N GLY A 599 4.79 44.22 -5.79
CA GLY A 599 4.63 43.43 -7.02
C GLY A 599 3.88 42.10 -6.83
N MET A 600 3.27 41.86 -5.66
CA MET A 600 2.68 40.56 -5.32
C MET A 600 1.18 40.46 -5.66
N ARG A 601 0.50 41.57 -5.97
CA ARG A 601 -0.94 41.61 -6.30
C ARG A 601 -1.33 40.62 -7.40
N ARG A 602 -0.47 40.38 -8.39
CA ARG A 602 -0.73 39.50 -9.54
C ARG A 602 -0.19 38.07 -9.38
N LYS A 603 0.38 37.72 -8.22
CA LYS A 603 1.06 36.43 -7.98
C LYS A 603 0.55 35.77 -6.70
N PHE A 604 -0.68 35.29 -6.69
CA PHE A 604 -1.37 34.80 -5.47
C PHE A 604 -0.55 33.77 -4.66
N THR A 605 0.13 32.81 -5.31
CA THR A 605 0.96 31.81 -4.62
C THR A 605 2.15 32.44 -3.90
N MET A 606 2.79 33.45 -4.49
CA MET A 606 3.90 34.16 -3.85
C MET A 606 3.38 35.05 -2.72
N LEU A 607 2.30 35.78 -2.98
CA LEU A 607 1.62 36.60 -1.99
C LEU A 607 1.26 35.79 -0.74
N MET A 608 0.60 34.64 -0.91
CA MET A 608 0.20 33.77 0.20
C MET A 608 1.41 33.30 1.04
N LYS A 609 2.56 33.01 0.41
CA LYS A 609 3.79 32.65 1.13
C LYS A 609 4.31 33.83 1.94
N SER A 610 4.32 35.03 1.38
CA SER A 610 4.76 36.27 2.06
C SER A 610 3.84 36.62 3.23
N VAL A 611 2.52 36.58 3.04
CA VAL A 611 1.52 36.79 4.11
C VAL A 611 1.71 35.79 5.25
N ARG A 612 1.97 34.51 4.94
CA ARG A 612 2.25 33.51 5.98
C ARG A 612 3.58 33.73 6.71
N ALA A 613 4.60 34.26 6.03
CA ALA A 613 5.86 34.62 6.67
C ALA A 613 5.65 35.80 7.63
N GLU A 614 4.93 36.82 7.19
CA GLU A 614 4.59 38.00 7.98
C GLU A 614 3.76 37.65 9.23
N ARG A 615 2.72 36.82 9.07
CA ARG A 615 1.92 36.30 10.21
C ARG A 615 2.73 35.48 11.20
N LYS A 616 3.80 34.81 10.76
CA LYS A 616 4.73 34.12 11.67
C LYS A 616 5.60 35.10 12.43
N LEU A 617 6.08 36.16 11.78
CA LEU A 617 6.87 37.23 12.43
C LEU A 617 6.05 37.91 13.52
N ARG A 618 4.75 38.14 13.29
CA ARG A 618 3.82 38.70 14.29
C ARG A 618 3.36 37.72 15.37
N GLY A 619 3.73 36.43 15.27
CA GLY A 619 3.31 35.39 16.23
C GLY A 619 1.87 34.91 16.08
N GLU A 620 1.12 35.40 15.09
CA GLU A 620 -0.26 34.99 14.78
C GLU A 620 -0.32 33.57 14.21
N ALA A 621 0.76 33.12 13.57
CA ALA A 621 0.89 31.77 13.03
C ALA A 621 2.06 31.03 13.69
N LYS A 622 1.76 29.94 14.40
CA LYS A 622 2.81 29.05 14.92
C LYS A 622 3.41 28.25 13.76
N SER A 623 4.74 28.24 13.69
CA SER A 623 5.48 27.19 12.98
C SER A 623 4.94 25.84 13.47
N ARG A 624 4.34 25.05 12.57
CA ARG A 624 4.00 23.67 12.89
C ARG A 624 5.33 22.98 13.15
N ASN A 625 5.69 22.81 14.42
CA ASN A 625 6.83 22.00 14.84
C ASN A 625 6.80 20.73 13.99
N SER A 626 7.80 20.54 13.14
CA SER A 626 8.02 19.22 12.56
C SER A 626 8.16 18.30 13.77
N ARG A 627 7.22 17.36 13.90
CA ARG A 627 7.25 16.42 15.02
C ARG A 627 8.58 15.69 14.94
N LYS A 628 9.46 15.97 15.91
CA LYS A 628 10.64 15.16 16.21
C LYS A 628 10.20 13.73 16.56
#